data_AF-A0A9P8PSN6-F1
#
_entry.id   AF-A0A9P8PSN6-F1
#
_cell.length_a   1.000
_cell.length_b   1.000
_cell.length_c   1.000
_cell.angle_alpha   90.00
_cell.angle_beta   90.00
_cell.angle_gamma   90.00
#
_symmetry.space_group_name_H-M   'P 1'
#
loop_
_entity.id
_entity.type
_entity.pdbx_description
1 polymer ?
#
loop_
_entity_poly.entity_id
_entity_poly.type
_entity_poly.pdbx_seq_one_letter_code
_entity_poly.pdbx_strand_id
1 'polypeptide(L)'
;MSSATDFLYEEACRVPVLSDPSKTLSLILTVPPAVHADHFTNGLGPATNRLAVLLHGLGSHKNFGFNPGLASALSREYGLYTARFDFRGCGDSSKCGKDGRTIDEDVEDLDSVVEYFQSGGHRGVKLAVELICAHSRGVVVMFNWTLQRQQLGKPLAYTLINCCGRFDGKGMQERVERNHPDYKEKGGYYLSGYVEGKYRDVWIPTTEVMSTSAQDMNKLKGLDKMVQVLNIYGSQDEVIPPEDKYMYHEVLGQRSDLSIIEQAGHNFYGLTVYDNLESTEYTLGDGTVTIDGTTYPMHRGRQVIDYTGEFRQRVLQWLSPQQSCERFYRNTLYMDAHTPRWVEVEGIANFRDLGGWCVGATKRVRPRLMFRCANPTNVTAKGRKTLEELNICAIFDLRSAEEREEYGHLELAHATNFHVPAFDSNLSPSQATSHYLYLLTCWSTYVQVYKDVLATGTSAFRTIFEYLRDNPGCPILFHCTAGKDRTGVVGMLLLLLAGVDPWIIAREYELTTIGLRPDHEHIRAKFYSALEKMSDTRVKQQLFETVARGRENFDVHEDGFRNLISSRYEALRATIDWVDEKYGGVERYLREEVGFEDLELVRAQIVENMAVQG
;
A
#
# COMPACT_ATOMS: atom_id res chain seq x y z
N MET A 1 -14.80 -23.85 23.59
CA MET A 1 -15.14 -23.37 22.24
C MET A 1 -16.23 -22.32 22.37
N SER A 2 -15.81 -21.08 22.62
CA SER A 2 -16.67 -19.89 22.65
C SER A 2 -16.60 -19.30 21.25
N SER A 3 -17.76 -19.05 20.64
CA SER A 3 -17.88 -18.39 19.33
C SER A 3 -17.00 -17.13 19.28
N ALA A 4 -16.10 -17.07 18.31
CA ALA A 4 -15.41 -15.84 17.95
C ALA A 4 -16.50 -14.83 17.55
N THR A 5 -16.83 -13.91 18.45
CA THR A 5 -17.64 -12.75 18.13
C THR A 5 -16.91 -11.99 17.04
N ASP A 6 -17.54 -11.84 15.88
CA ASP A 6 -17.08 -10.95 14.82
C ASP A 6 -16.90 -9.55 15.40
N PHE A 7 -15.66 -9.17 15.68
CA PHE A 7 -15.30 -7.83 16.11
C PHE A 7 -15.41 -6.87 14.90
N LEU A 8 -16.63 -6.64 14.41
CA LEU A 8 -16.89 -5.67 13.36
C LEU A 8 -17.21 -4.32 14.03
N TYR A 9 -16.22 -3.42 14.05
CA TYR A 9 -16.39 -2.07 14.57
C TYR A 9 -16.76 -1.12 13.44
N GLU A 10 -18.05 -0.87 13.26
CA GLU A 10 -18.54 0.05 12.24
C GLU A 10 -19.09 1.32 12.85
N GLU A 11 -18.67 2.46 12.31
CA GLU A 11 -19.12 3.77 12.74
C GLU A 11 -19.80 4.49 11.56
N ALA A 12 -21.06 4.88 11.77
CA ALA A 12 -21.73 5.78 10.82
C ALA A 12 -21.14 7.18 10.96
N CYS A 13 -20.73 7.80 9.86
CA CYS A 13 -20.27 9.18 9.85
C CYS A 13 -21.00 10.01 8.78
N ARG A 14 -20.95 11.33 8.95
CA ARG A 14 -21.35 12.29 7.92
C ARG A 14 -20.18 13.21 7.62
N VAL A 15 -19.86 13.34 6.33
CA VAL A 15 -18.78 14.20 5.85
C VAL A 15 -19.38 15.36 5.06
N PRO A 16 -19.05 16.62 5.40
CA PRO A 16 -19.48 17.76 4.60
C PRO A 16 -18.79 17.74 3.23
N VAL A 17 -19.51 18.15 2.19
CA VAL A 17 -18.93 18.33 0.85
C VAL A 17 -18.07 19.59 0.82
N LEU A 18 -16.90 19.52 0.16
CA LEU A 18 -15.92 20.61 0.15
C LEU A 18 -16.46 21.93 -0.41
N SER A 19 -17.12 21.93 -1.58
CA SER A 19 -17.69 23.17 -2.16
C SER A 19 -18.97 23.66 -1.50
N ASP A 20 -19.70 22.77 -0.82
CA ASP A 20 -20.99 23.06 -0.20
C ASP A 20 -21.15 22.31 1.12
N PRO A 21 -20.65 22.88 2.24
CA PRO A 21 -20.74 22.25 3.56
C PRO A 21 -22.16 22.06 4.09
N SER A 22 -23.19 22.62 3.43
CA SER A 22 -24.59 22.33 3.76
C SER A 22 -25.04 20.94 3.29
N LYS A 23 -24.31 20.35 2.34
CA LYS A 23 -24.50 18.98 1.87
C LYS A 23 -23.58 18.02 2.63
N THR A 24 -24.08 16.82 2.88
CA THR A 24 -23.37 15.78 3.61
C THR A 24 -23.38 14.45 2.88
N LEU A 25 -22.26 13.75 2.93
CA LEU A 25 -22.08 12.38 2.48
C LEU A 25 -22.28 11.42 3.66
N SER A 26 -23.13 10.41 3.50
CA SER A 26 -23.32 9.34 4.47
C SER A 26 -22.29 8.25 4.23
N LEU A 27 -21.56 7.86 5.28
CA LEU A 27 -20.55 6.83 5.21
C LEU A 27 -20.60 5.88 6.39
N ILE A 28 -20.02 4.70 6.19
CA ILE A 28 -19.66 3.75 7.25
C ILE A 28 -18.15 3.60 7.22
N LEU A 29 -17.53 3.82 8.38
CA LEU A 29 -16.12 3.55 8.62
C LEU A 29 -16.01 2.22 9.39
N THR A 30 -15.39 1.22 8.77
CA THR A 30 -14.96 0.02 9.47
C THR A 30 -13.59 0.28 10.10
N VAL A 31 -13.53 0.28 11.43
CA VAL A 31 -12.31 0.52 12.22
C VAL A 31 -11.56 -0.80 12.42
N PRO A 32 -10.21 -0.83 12.30
CA PRO A 32 -9.41 -2.02 12.59
C PRO A 32 -9.71 -2.58 13.97
N PRO A 33 -10.09 -3.86 14.12
CA PRO A 33 -10.42 -4.43 15.43
C PRO A 33 -9.22 -4.39 16.39
N ALA A 34 -8.00 -4.38 15.86
CA ALA A 34 -6.75 -4.22 16.60
C ALA A 34 -6.59 -2.87 17.32
N VAL A 35 -7.46 -1.88 17.05
CA VAL A 35 -7.54 -0.63 17.83
C VAL A 35 -8.13 -0.88 19.23
N HIS A 36 -9.01 -1.87 19.35
CA HIS A 36 -9.78 -2.16 20.57
C HIS A 36 -9.44 -3.49 21.23
N ALA A 37 -8.86 -4.42 20.47
CA ALA A 37 -8.53 -5.76 20.92
C ALA A 37 -7.04 -6.07 20.73
N ASP A 38 -6.52 -6.97 21.57
CA ASP A 38 -5.17 -7.51 21.38
C ASP A 38 -5.12 -8.30 20.07
N HIS A 39 -4.31 -7.83 19.12
CA HIS A 39 -4.25 -8.38 17.78
C HIS A 39 -3.54 -9.74 17.72
N PHE A 40 -2.69 -10.06 18.70
CA PHE A 40 -2.01 -11.35 18.76
C PHE A 40 -2.98 -12.47 19.13
N THR A 41 -3.76 -12.28 20.20
CA THR A 41 -4.67 -13.30 20.74
C THR A 41 -5.89 -13.55 19.86
N ASN A 42 -6.23 -12.58 18.99
CA ASN A 42 -7.42 -12.66 18.13
C ASN A 42 -7.08 -12.91 16.64
N GLY A 43 -5.79 -13.10 16.31
CA GLY A 43 -5.33 -13.31 14.93
C GLY A 43 -5.69 -12.14 14.00
N LEU A 44 -5.50 -10.91 14.47
CA LEU A 44 -5.83 -9.69 13.75
C LEU A 44 -4.56 -9.04 13.15
N GLY A 45 -4.70 -8.39 12.01
CA GLY A 45 -3.68 -7.49 11.50
C GLY A 45 -3.45 -6.31 12.46
N PRO A 46 -2.20 -5.92 12.78
CA PRO A 46 -1.96 -4.72 13.59
C PRO A 46 -2.59 -3.50 12.92
N ALA A 47 -3.24 -2.63 13.71
CA ALA A 47 -3.88 -1.43 13.20
C ALA A 47 -2.86 -0.49 12.54
N THR A 48 -3.26 0.14 11.44
CA THR A 48 -2.45 1.10 10.69
C THR A 48 -3.19 2.43 10.60
N ASN A 49 -2.46 3.53 10.35
CA ASN A 49 -3.06 4.83 10.04
C ASN A 49 -3.33 4.98 8.53
N ARG A 50 -3.89 3.94 7.91
CA ARG A 50 -4.13 3.85 6.46
C ARG A 50 -5.59 3.64 6.15
N LEU A 51 -6.04 4.28 5.08
CA LEU A 51 -7.42 4.32 4.63
C LEU A 51 -7.59 3.56 3.31
N ALA A 52 -8.52 2.62 3.29
CA ALA A 52 -9.13 2.08 2.08
C ALA A 52 -10.48 2.78 1.83
N VAL A 53 -10.77 3.16 0.60
CA VAL A 53 -12.07 3.75 0.22
C VAL A 53 -12.78 2.84 -0.78
N LEU A 54 -14.03 2.50 -0.51
CA LEU A 54 -14.85 1.63 -1.37
C LEU A 54 -15.95 2.45 -2.06
N LEU A 55 -16.00 2.39 -3.40
CA LEU A 55 -16.92 3.17 -4.23
C LEU A 55 -17.95 2.28 -4.93
N HIS A 56 -19.21 2.66 -4.87
CA HIS A 56 -20.30 1.95 -5.54
C HIS A 56 -20.58 2.50 -6.96
N GLY A 57 -21.34 1.73 -7.74
CA GLY A 57 -21.75 2.10 -9.11
C GLY A 57 -23.05 2.91 -9.20
N LEU A 58 -23.54 3.09 -10.43
CA LEU A 58 -24.80 3.78 -10.73
C LEU A 58 -26.01 3.04 -10.12
N GLY A 59 -26.94 3.78 -9.51
CA GLY A 59 -28.16 3.22 -8.88
C GLY A 59 -27.91 2.42 -7.59
N SER A 60 -26.66 2.33 -7.13
CA SER A 60 -26.23 1.52 -5.98
C SER A 60 -26.06 2.37 -4.70
N HIS A 61 -25.52 1.77 -3.64
CA HIS A 61 -25.25 2.38 -2.35
C HIS A 61 -24.04 1.72 -1.63
N LYS A 62 -23.56 2.33 -0.56
CA LYS A 62 -22.37 1.96 0.21
C LYS A 62 -22.35 0.52 0.75
N ASN A 63 -23.51 -0.07 1.02
CA ASN A 63 -23.64 -1.43 1.55
C ASN A 63 -23.98 -2.48 0.49
N PHE A 64 -23.90 -2.12 -0.79
CA PHE A 64 -24.23 -3.02 -1.88
C PHE A 64 -23.10 -4.02 -2.19
N GLY A 65 -23.49 -5.26 -2.50
CA GLY A 65 -22.60 -6.30 -3.00
C GLY A 65 -21.44 -6.64 -2.07
N PHE A 66 -20.23 -6.71 -2.62
CA PHE A 66 -19.03 -7.12 -1.90
C PHE A 66 -18.51 -6.08 -0.89
N ASN A 67 -19.03 -4.84 -0.88
CA ASN A 67 -18.44 -3.74 -0.12
C ASN A 67 -18.33 -4.01 1.41
N PRO A 68 -19.39 -4.46 2.12
CA PRO A 68 -19.28 -4.73 3.56
C PRO A 68 -18.30 -5.86 3.88
N GLY A 69 -18.34 -6.96 3.11
CA GLY A 69 -17.47 -8.10 3.30
C GLY A 69 -16.00 -7.76 3.05
N LEU A 70 -15.71 -6.98 1.99
CA LEU A 70 -14.36 -6.51 1.72
C LEU A 70 -13.87 -5.53 2.80
N ALA A 71 -14.71 -4.59 3.25
CA ALA A 71 -14.35 -3.66 4.32
C ALA A 71 -13.98 -4.38 5.62
N SER A 72 -14.75 -5.39 6.00
CA SER A 72 -14.46 -6.24 7.16
C SER A 72 -13.10 -6.93 7.02
N ALA A 73 -12.84 -7.57 5.87
CA ALA A 73 -11.60 -8.31 5.67
C ALA A 73 -10.35 -7.41 5.60
N LEU A 74 -10.42 -6.27 4.90
CA LEU A 74 -9.31 -5.30 4.86
C LEU A 74 -8.98 -4.77 6.25
N SER A 75 -10.01 -4.47 7.04
CA SER A 75 -9.87 -3.99 8.41
C SER A 75 -9.31 -5.06 9.35
N ARG A 76 -9.79 -6.29 9.24
CA ARG A 76 -9.39 -7.43 10.09
C ARG A 76 -7.99 -7.96 9.77
N GLU A 77 -7.68 -8.15 8.49
CA GLU A 77 -6.46 -8.84 8.04
C GLU A 77 -5.27 -7.88 7.85
N TYR A 78 -5.53 -6.68 7.33
CA TYR A 78 -4.51 -5.69 7.01
C TYR A 78 -4.49 -4.48 7.94
N GLY A 79 -5.41 -4.42 8.91
CA GLY A 79 -5.46 -3.33 9.87
C GLY A 79 -5.78 -1.97 9.22
N LEU A 80 -6.49 -1.97 8.08
CA LEU A 80 -6.85 -0.76 7.34
C LEU A 80 -8.18 -0.18 7.85
N TYR A 81 -8.21 1.13 8.11
CA TYR A 81 -9.49 1.83 8.21
C TYR A 81 -10.16 1.76 6.84
N THR A 82 -11.41 1.31 6.77
CA THR A 82 -12.10 1.16 5.48
C THR A 82 -13.37 1.99 5.46
N ALA A 83 -13.42 3.01 4.60
CA ALA A 83 -14.58 3.87 4.41
C ALA A 83 -15.37 3.43 3.18
N ARG A 84 -16.67 3.23 3.35
CA ARG A 84 -17.63 3.08 2.25
C ARG A 84 -18.71 4.15 2.39
N PHE A 85 -19.02 4.86 1.32
CA PHE A 85 -19.91 6.01 1.37
C PHE A 85 -20.87 6.06 0.19
N ASP A 86 -21.98 6.76 0.38
CA ASP A 86 -22.93 7.06 -0.69
C ASP A 86 -22.56 8.38 -1.36
N PHE A 87 -22.47 8.41 -2.69
CA PHE A 87 -22.34 9.67 -3.43
C PHE A 87 -23.59 10.56 -3.23
N ARG A 88 -23.47 11.86 -3.50
CA ARG A 88 -24.64 12.76 -3.54
C ARG A 88 -25.71 12.20 -4.48
N GLY A 89 -26.97 12.24 -4.02
CA GLY A 89 -28.11 11.66 -4.74
C GLY A 89 -28.27 10.15 -4.59
N CYS A 90 -27.46 9.48 -3.77
CA CYS A 90 -27.56 8.05 -3.47
C CYS A 90 -27.69 7.77 -1.97
N GLY A 91 -28.30 6.63 -1.65
CA GLY A 91 -28.49 6.12 -0.30
C GLY A 91 -28.96 7.18 0.67
N ASP A 92 -28.15 7.46 1.69
CA ASP A 92 -28.49 8.39 2.77
C ASP A 92 -27.76 9.75 2.67
N SER A 93 -27.07 10.00 1.55
CA SER A 93 -26.38 11.25 1.26
C SER A 93 -27.34 12.35 0.79
N SER A 94 -26.89 13.60 0.90
CA SER A 94 -27.63 14.76 0.38
C SER A 94 -27.92 14.62 -1.12
N LYS A 95 -29.02 15.22 -1.57
CA LYS A 95 -29.41 15.23 -2.99
C LYS A 95 -28.39 15.97 -3.85
N CYS A 96 -28.23 15.51 -5.09
CA CYS A 96 -27.47 16.22 -6.12
C CYS A 96 -28.21 17.48 -6.60
N GLY A 97 -27.51 18.32 -7.37
CA GLY A 97 -28.11 19.49 -8.01
C GLY A 97 -29.04 19.13 -9.16
N LYS A 98 -29.52 20.17 -9.88
CA LYS A 98 -30.37 20.01 -11.07
C LYS A 98 -29.69 19.24 -12.21
N ASP A 99 -28.36 19.27 -12.27
CA ASP A 99 -27.57 18.67 -13.33
C ASP A 99 -27.36 17.15 -13.11
N GLY A 100 -27.97 16.60 -12.07
CA GLY A 100 -27.81 15.19 -11.68
C GLY A 100 -26.52 14.98 -10.92
N ARG A 101 -26.06 13.74 -10.86
CA ARG A 101 -24.76 13.38 -10.30
C ARG A 101 -23.75 13.36 -11.44
N THR A 102 -23.00 14.44 -11.63
CA THR A 102 -21.93 14.47 -12.66
C THR A 102 -20.69 13.70 -12.19
N ILE A 103 -19.79 13.30 -13.11
CA ILE A 103 -18.52 12.66 -12.73
C ILE A 103 -17.65 13.60 -11.91
N ASP A 104 -17.69 14.91 -12.17
CA ASP A 104 -16.94 15.90 -11.40
C ASP A 104 -17.49 16.04 -9.97
N GLU A 105 -18.82 15.98 -9.78
CA GLU A 105 -19.42 15.93 -8.44
C GLU A 105 -19.07 14.63 -7.70
N ASP A 106 -19.03 13.48 -8.39
CA ASP A 106 -18.59 12.22 -7.79
C ASP A 106 -17.11 12.28 -7.37
N VAL A 107 -16.25 12.90 -8.18
CA VAL A 107 -14.83 13.10 -7.88
C VAL A 107 -14.66 14.03 -6.67
N GLU A 108 -15.45 15.10 -6.59
CA GLU A 108 -15.47 15.98 -5.43
C GLU A 108 -15.95 15.25 -4.16
N ASP A 109 -16.95 14.38 -4.28
CA ASP A 109 -17.44 13.61 -3.14
C ASP A 109 -16.34 12.69 -2.58
N LEU A 110 -15.62 12.01 -3.48
CA LEU A 110 -14.45 11.21 -3.11
C LEU A 110 -13.36 12.06 -2.45
N ASP A 111 -13.02 13.23 -3.03
CA ASP A 111 -12.01 14.11 -2.44
C ASP A 111 -12.46 14.62 -1.06
N SER A 112 -13.75 14.94 -0.87
CA SER A 112 -14.31 15.37 0.41
C SER A 112 -14.12 14.29 1.49
N VAL A 113 -14.36 13.02 1.15
CA VAL A 113 -14.13 11.89 2.06
C VAL A 113 -12.65 11.72 2.38
N VAL A 114 -11.77 11.75 1.38
CA VAL A 114 -10.33 11.56 1.60
C VAL A 114 -9.74 12.72 2.40
N GLU A 115 -10.06 13.96 2.08
CA GLU A 115 -9.59 15.15 2.80
C GLU A 115 -10.08 15.14 4.26
N TYR A 116 -11.33 14.74 4.51
CA TYR A 116 -11.86 14.61 5.87
C TYR A 116 -11.00 13.68 6.74
N PHE A 117 -10.61 12.51 6.23
CA PHE A 117 -9.79 11.57 7.00
C PHE A 117 -8.31 12.00 7.07
N GLN A 118 -7.76 12.57 6.00
CA GLN A 118 -6.39 13.09 5.97
C GLN A 118 -6.20 14.25 6.96
N SER A 119 -7.24 15.08 7.16
CA SER A 119 -7.23 16.20 8.10
C SER A 119 -7.54 15.78 9.55
N GLY A 120 -7.70 14.48 9.84
CA GLY A 120 -7.99 13.99 11.18
C GLY A 120 -9.47 14.07 11.59
N GLY A 121 -10.40 14.10 10.62
CA GLY A 121 -11.84 14.19 10.86
C GLY A 121 -12.39 13.03 11.71
N HIS A 122 -11.72 11.88 11.75
CA HIS A 122 -12.05 10.80 12.67
C HIS A 122 -11.21 10.90 13.95
N ARG A 123 -11.77 11.51 14.99
CA ARG A 123 -11.19 11.58 16.35
C ARG A 123 -9.75 12.13 16.39
N GLY A 124 -9.37 12.99 15.44
CA GLY A 124 -8.02 13.55 15.32
C GLY A 124 -6.99 12.63 14.65
N VAL A 125 -7.36 11.39 14.31
CA VAL A 125 -6.45 10.42 13.66
C VAL A 125 -6.33 10.76 12.18
N LYS A 126 -5.14 11.14 11.73
CA LYS A 126 -4.84 11.40 10.33
C LYS A 126 -4.63 10.07 9.59
N LEU A 127 -5.44 9.80 8.58
CA LEU A 127 -5.34 8.58 7.78
C LEU A 127 -4.83 8.89 6.38
N ALA A 128 -3.75 8.22 5.97
CA ALA A 128 -3.26 8.30 4.60
C ALA A 128 -4.04 7.32 3.71
N VAL A 129 -4.49 7.79 2.54
CA VAL A 129 -5.18 6.93 1.57
C VAL A 129 -4.19 5.94 0.96
N GLU A 130 -4.45 4.66 1.13
CA GLU A 130 -3.58 3.56 0.67
C GLU A 130 -4.20 2.83 -0.52
N LEU A 131 -5.53 2.66 -0.48
CA LEU A 131 -6.27 1.82 -1.42
C LEU A 131 -7.59 2.48 -1.80
N ILE A 132 -7.94 2.41 -3.08
CA ILE A 132 -9.32 2.66 -3.54
C ILE A 132 -9.79 1.44 -4.32
N CYS A 133 -10.94 0.91 -3.94
CA CYS A 133 -11.62 -0.16 -4.66
C CYS A 133 -12.96 0.36 -5.16
N ALA A 134 -13.20 0.26 -6.45
CA ALA A 134 -14.33 0.92 -7.07
C ALA A 134 -15.09 -0.01 -8.01
N HIS A 135 -16.42 0.06 -7.98
CA HIS A 135 -17.29 -0.73 -8.84
C HIS A 135 -17.93 0.10 -9.95
N SER A 136 -17.91 -0.43 -11.17
CA SER A 136 -18.66 0.11 -12.31
C SER A 136 -18.37 1.60 -12.53
N ARG A 137 -19.38 2.47 -12.45
CA ARG A 137 -19.20 3.93 -12.52
C ARG A 137 -18.15 4.48 -11.54
N GLY A 138 -18.06 3.94 -10.33
CA GLY A 138 -17.08 4.37 -9.33
C GLY A 138 -15.64 4.25 -9.82
N VAL A 139 -15.34 3.34 -10.75
CA VAL A 139 -14.00 3.16 -11.33
C VAL A 139 -13.58 4.42 -12.10
N VAL A 140 -14.50 4.98 -12.86
CA VAL A 140 -14.27 6.22 -13.62
C VAL A 140 -13.97 7.37 -12.67
N VAL A 141 -14.69 7.43 -11.54
CA VAL A 141 -14.47 8.42 -10.48
C VAL A 141 -13.10 8.26 -9.85
N MET A 142 -12.75 7.05 -9.42
CA MET A 142 -11.44 6.72 -8.84
C MET A 142 -10.28 7.17 -9.75
N PHE A 143 -10.34 6.85 -11.04
CA PHE A 143 -9.28 7.22 -11.98
C PHE A 143 -9.19 8.73 -12.24
N ASN A 144 -10.33 9.41 -12.39
CA ASN A 144 -10.35 10.86 -12.53
C ASN A 144 -9.79 11.56 -11.29
N TRP A 145 -10.20 11.12 -10.11
CA TRP A 145 -9.72 11.63 -8.83
C TRP A 145 -8.19 11.45 -8.68
N THR A 146 -7.66 10.27 -9.02
CA THR A 146 -6.21 10.02 -8.94
C THR A 146 -5.43 10.94 -9.87
N LEU A 147 -5.89 11.10 -11.13
CA LEU A 147 -5.25 12.01 -12.08
C LEU A 147 -5.33 13.48 -11.63
N GLN A 148 -6.46 13.90 -11.09
CA GLN A 148 -6.63 15.25 -10.56
C GLN A 148 -5.67 15.52 -9.40
N ARG A 149 -5.56 14.61 -8.43
CA ARG A 149 -4.62 14.77 -7.31
C ARG A 149 -3.17 14.73 -7.76
N GLN A 150 -2.84 13.91 -8.75
CA GLN A 150 -1.50 13.87 -9.33
C GLN A 150 -1.13 15.23 -9.94
N GLN A 151 -2.03 15.85 -10.69
CA GLN A 151 -1.82 17.20 -11.25
C GLN A 151 -1.67 18.27 -10.17
N LEU A 152 -2.39 18.13 -9.06
CA LEU A 152 -2.31 19.02 -7.90
C LEU A 152 -1.10 18.75 -7.00
N GLY A 153 -0.31 17.69 -7.26
CA GLY A 153 0.78 17.28 -6.38
C GLY A 153 0.30 16.83 -4.98
N LYS A 154 -0.95 16.40 -4.86
CA LYS A 154 -1.53 15.87 -3.62
C LYS A 154 -1.17 14.39 -3.45
N PRO A 155 -1.13 13.87 -2.21
CA PRO A 155 -0.92 12.44 -1.95
C PRO A 155 -1.91 11.56 -2.71
N LEU A 156 -1.42 10.48 -3.31
CA LEU A 156 -2.19 9.54 -4.13
C LEU A 156 -2.53 8.25 -3.37
N ALA A 157 -3.54 7.54 -3.85
CA ALA A 157 -3.66 6.10 -3.61
C ALA A 157 -2.84 5.37 -4.69
N TYR A 158 -1.74 4.72 -4.30
CA TYR A 158 -0.91 3.96 -5.25
C TYR A 158 -1.48 2.59 -5.58
N THR A 159 -2.51 2.13 -4.85
CA THR A 159 -3.15 0.84 -5.07
C THR A 159 -4.61 1.05 -5.45
N LEU A 160 -4.98 0.67 -6.67
CA LEU A 160 -6.34 0.84 -7.21
C LEU A 160 -6.93 -0.52 -7.60
N ILE A 161 -8.20 -0.75 -7.28
CA ILE A 161 -8.94 -1.95 -7.69
C ILE A 161 -10.12 -1.52 -8.55
N ASN A 162 -10.05 -1.86 -9.82
CA ASN A 162 -11.08 -1.68 -10.82
C ASN A 162 -11.99 -2.90 -10.87
N CYS A 163 -13.20 -2.79 -10.34
CA CYS A 163 -14.21 -3.84 -10.38
C CYS A 163 -15.26 -3.52 -11.46
N CYS A 164 -15.24 -4.26 -12.57
CA CYS A 164 -16.23 -4.11 -13.64
C CYS A 164 -16.36 -2.68 -14.18
N GLY A 165 -15.25 -1.94 -14.31
CA GLY A 165 -15.23 -0.58 -14.84
C GLY A 165 -15.29 -0.54 -16.36
N ARG A 166 -16.00 0.47 -16.89
CA ARG A 166 -16.01 0.76 -18.34
C ARG A 166 -14.77 1.56 -18.72
N PHE A 167 -14.18 1.28 -19.88
CA PHE A 167 -13.02 2.00 -20.40
C PHE A 167 -13.41 3.22 -21.26
N ASP A 168 -14.39 3.05 -22.16
CA ASP A 168 -14.96 4.14 -22.98
C ASP A 168 -16.42 4.43 -22.60
N GLY A 169 -16.71 5.67 -22.19
CA GLY A 169 -18.03 6.13 -21.81
C GLY A 169 -19.07 6.18 -22.95
N LYS A 170 -18.66 6.21 -24.21
CA LYS A 170 -19.58 6.37 -25.37
C LYS A 170 -20.65 5.28 -25.43
N GLY A 171 -20.29 4.03 -25.15
CA GLY A 171 -21.24 2.91 -25.14
C GLY A 171 -22.36 3.05 -24.09
N MET A 172 -22.16 3.89 -23.06
CA MET A 172 -23.24 4.20 -22.11
C MET A 172 -24.34 5.05 -22.77
N GLN A 173 -23.96 6.02 -23.62
CA GLN A 173 -24.93 6.86 -24.31
C GLN A 173 -25.79 6.04 -25.24
N GLU A 174 -25.17 5.17 -26.05
CA GLU A 174 -25.86 4.27 -26.98
C GLU A 174 -26.84 3.33 -26.27
N ARG A 175 -26.46 2.84 -25.08
CA ARG A 175 -27.35 2.01 -24.25
C ARG A 175 -28.55 2.80 -23.74
N VAL A 176 -28.36 4.04 -23.29
CA VAL A 176 -29.46 4.90 -22.84
C VAL A 176 -30.37 5.25 -24.02
N GLU A 177 -29.82 5.62 -25.18
CA GLU A 177 -30.57 5.90 -26.40
C GLU A 177 -31.42 4.71 -26.85
N ARG A 178 -30.88 3.48 -26.76
CA ARG A 178 -31.61 2.26 -27.10
C ARG A 178 -32.77 1.97 -26.14
N ASN A 179 -32.58 2.18 -24.85
CA ASN A 179 -33.57 1.83 -23.82
C ASN A 179 -34.59 2.96 -23.56
N HIS A 180 -34.20 4.21 -23.82
CA HIS A 180 -34.97 5.42 -23.55
C HIS A 180 -34.77 6.41 -24.72
N PRO A 181 -35.32 6.14 -25.92
CA PRO A 181 -35.02 6.90 -27.14
C PRO A 181 -35.40 8.38 -27.06
N ASP A 182 -36.34 8.75 -26.19
CA ASP A 182 -36.84 10.11 -25.99
C ASP A 182 -36.18 10.84 -24.80
N TYR A 183 -35.14 10.28 -24.17
CA TYR A 183 -34.53 10.87 -22.96
C TYR A 183 -33.98 12.28 -23.20
N LYS A 184 -33.45 12.59 -24.40
CA LYS A 184 -32.94 13.93 -24.73
C LYS A 184 -34.07 14.95 -24.80
N GLU A 185 -35.21 14.58 -25.40
CA GLU A 185 -36.38 15.45 -25.51
C GLU A 185 -37.02 15.70 -24.14
N LYS A 186 -37.03 14.68 -23.28
CA LYS A 186 -37.53 14.76 -21.90
C LYS A 186 -36.54 15.39 -20.91
N GLY A 187 -35.30 15.63 -21.31
CA GLY A 187 -34.23 16.13 -20.45
C GLY A 187 -33.68 15.12 -19.44
N GLY A 188 -33.98 13.83 -19.60
CA GLY A 188 -33.54 12.73 -18.73
C GLY A 188 -34.40 11.48 -18.85
N TYR A 189 -34.13 10.49 -18.00
CA TYR A 189 -34.90 9.25 -17.89
C TYR A 189 -34.99 8.78 -16.44
N TYR A 190 -35.89 7.84 -16.14
CA TYR A 190 -35.98 7.23 -14.82
C TYR A 190 -35.18 5.92 -14.77
N LEU A 191 -34.41 5.74 -13.70
CA LEU A 191 -33.67 4.52 -13.39
C LEU A 191 -34.00 4.09 -11.96
N SER A 192 -34.08 2.78 -11.69
CA SER A 192 -34.13 2.27 -10.32
C SER A 192 -32.84 2.60 -9.56
N GLY A 193 -32.95 3.35 -8.46
CA GLY A 193 -31.83 3.74 -7.61
C GLY A 193 -32.17 3.63 -6.14
N TYR A 194 -31.17 3.32 -5.31
CA TYR A 194 -31.33 3.25 -3.86
C TYR A 194 -31.19 4.65 -3.23
N VAL A 195 -32.27 5.17 -2.67
CA VAL A 195 -32.31 6.52 -2.05
C VAL A 195 -33.27 6.49 -0.85
N GLU A 196 -32.87 7.09 0.27
CA GLU A 196 -33.65 7.15 1.51
C GLU A 196 -34.11 5.75 1.95
N GLY A 197 -33.16 4.81 2.05
CA GLY A 197 -33.36 3.46 2.58
C GLY A 197 -34.12 2.47 1.69
N LYS A 198 -34.49 2.82 0.45
CA LYS A 198 -35.19 1.89 -0.46
C LYS A 198 -34.93 2.20 -1.94
N TYR A 199 -35.10 1.19 -2.79
CA TYR A 199 -35.10 1.36 -4.24
C TYR A 199 -36.36 2.10 -4.72
N ARG A 200 -36.18 3.11 -5.59
CA ARG A 200 -37.24 3.90 -6.22
C ARG A 200 -36.80 4.30 -7.63
N ASP A 201 -37.75 4.76 -8.43
CA ASP A 201 -37.43 5.42 -9.69
C ASP A 201 -36.81 6.79 -9.42
N VAL A 202 -35.55 6.95 -9.80
CA VAL A 202 -34.76 8.17 -9.67
C VAL A 202 -34.63 8.81 -11.04
N TRP A 203 -34.87 10.11 -11.11
CA TRP A 203 -34.67 10.89 -12.33
C TRP A 203 -33.19 11.10 -12.60
N ILE A 204 -32.72 10.69 -13.77
CA ILE A 204 -31.35 10.85 -14.27
C ILE A 204 -31.37 11.89 -15.40
N PRO A 205 -30.90 13.13 -15.14
CA PRO A 205 -30.86 14.18 -16.14
C PRO A 205 -29.94 13.84 -17.33
N THR A 206 -30.25 14.40 -18.51
CA THR A 206 -29.38 14.24 -19.70
C THR A 206 -27.95 14.71 -19.43
N THR A 207 -27.74 15.72 -18.59
CA THR A 207 -26.43 16.22 -18.18
C THR A 207 -25.57 15.16 -17.47
N GLU A 208 -26.16 14.34 -16.59
CA GLU A 208 -25.46 13.23 -15.93
C GLU A 208 -25.06 12.13 -16.93
N VAL A 209 -25.94 11.83 -17.89
CA VAL A 209 -25.62 10.89 -18.98
C VAL A 209 -24.44 11.40 -19.80
N MET A 210 -24.48 12.65 -20.24
CA MET A 210 -23.40 13.25 -21.03
C MET A 210 -22.08 13.31 -20.25
N SER A 211 -22.13 13.65 -18.96
CA SER A 211 -20.94 13.68 -18.10
C SER A 211 -20.26 12.30 -18.00
N THR A 212 -21.06 11.23 -17.91
CA THR A 212 -20.56 9.85 -17.89
C THR A 212 -20.03 9.43 -19.27
N SER A 213 -20.74 9.79 -20.34
CA SER A 213 -20.38 9.38 -21.70
C SER A 213 -19.19 10.11 -22.29
N ALA A 214 -18.86 11.29 -21.76
CA ALA A 214 -17.66 12.04 -22.15
C ALA A 214 -16.34 11.43 -21.64
N GLN A 215 -16.40 10.40 -20.80
CA GLN A 215 -15.22 9.83 -20.15
C GLN A 215 -14.47 8.86 -21.07
N ASP A 216 -13.17 9.08 -21.21
CA ASP A 216 -12.24 8.20 -21.95
C ASP A 216 -11.04 7.88 -21.06
N MET A 217 -10.81 6.59 -20.78
CA MET A 217 -9.72 6.13 -19.93
C MET A 217 -8.37 6.03 -20.64
N ASN A 218 -8.25 6.37 -21.94
CA ASN A 218 -6.95 6.56 -22.60
C ASN A 218 -6.06 7.58 -21.89
N LYS A 219 -6.65 8.53 -21.15
CA LYS A 219 -5.90 9.49 -20.31
C LYS A 219 -5.02 8.83 -19.23
N LEU A 220 -5.25 7.56 -18.90
CA LEU A 220 -4.43 6.79 -17.96
C LEU A 220 -2.99 6.53 -18.46
N LYS A 221 -2.69 6.84 -19.72
CA LYS A 221 -1.30 6.92 -20.23
C LYS A 221 -0.45 7.89 -19.41
N GLY A 222 -1.05 8.95 -18.85
CA GLY A 222 -0.39 9.93 -17.98
C GLY A 222 -0.39 9.59 -16.49
N LEU A 223 -0.96 8.45 -16.08
CA LEU A 223 -1.02 8.04 -14.68
C LEU A 223 0.40 7.72 -14.17
N ASP A 224 0.72 8.15 -12.95
CA ASP A 224 2.00 7.90 -12.28
C ASP A 224 2.42 6.42 -12.37
N LYS A 225 3.67 6.19 -12.75
CA LYS A 225 4.22 4.85 -13.01
C LYS A 225 4.26 3.96 -11.77
N MET A 226 4.17 4.53 -10.56
CA MET A 226 4.10 3.79 -9.30
C MET A 226 2.69 3.28 -8.98
N VAL A 227 1.63 3.84 -9.59
CA VAL A 227 0.26 3.39 -9.34
C VAL A 227 0.07 1.98 -9.93
N GLN A 228 -0.43 1.07 -9.10
CA GLN A 228 -0.71 -0.32 -9.42
C GLN A 228 -2.23 -0.55 -9.48
N VAL A 229 -2.67 -1.35 -10.46
CA VAL A 229 -4.10 -1.57 -10.71
C VAL A 229 -4.45 -3.05 -10.80
N LEU A 230 -5.35 -3.53 -9.95
CA LEU A 230 -6.02 -4.81 -10.17
C LEU A 230 -7.31 -4.57 -10.95
N ASN A 231 -7.43 -5.20 -12.11
CA ASN A 231 -8.69 -5.23 -12.85
C ASN A 231 -9.39 -6.55 -12.57
N ILE A 232 -10.64 -6.51 -12.13
CA ILE A 232 -11.42 -7.70 -11.79
C ILE A 232 -12.81 -7.64 -12.43
N TYR A 233 -13.16 -8.68 -13.18
CA TYR A 233 -14.40 -8.77 -13.94
C TYR A 233 -15.05 -10.14 -13.80
N GLY A 234 -16.37 -10.17 -13.95
CA GLY A 234 -17.10 -11.39 -14.22
C GLY A 234 -16.99 -11.81 -15.69
N SER A 235 -16.81 -13.11 -15.95
CA SER A 235 -16.84 -13.66 -17.32
C SER A 235 -18.21 -13.44 -18.00
N GLN A 236 -19.30 -13.43 -17.24
CA GLN A 236 -20.69 -13.20 -17.70
C GLN A 236 -21.16 -11.75 -17.43
N ASP A 237 -20.25 -10.79 -17.36
CA ASP A 237 -20.61 -9.37 -17.29
C ASP A 237 -21.23 -8.91 -18.62
N GLU A 238 -22.56 -8.74 -18.64
CA GLU A 238 -23.34 -8.22 -19.78
C GLU A 238 -23.46 -6.68 -19.78
N VAL A 239 -22.99 -6.03 -18.72
CA VAL A 239 -23.05 -4.57 -18.59
C VAL A 239 -21.83 -3.93 -19.24
N ILE A 240 -20.65 -4.50 -19.03
CA ILE A 240 -19.38 -4.02 -19.55
C ILE A 240 -18.99 -4.78 -20.82
N PRO A 241 -18.66 -4.08 -21.92
CA PRO A 241 -18.21 -4.71 -23.15
C PRO A 241 -17.00 -5.63 -22.90
N PRO A 242 -16.91 -6.81 -23.53
CA PRO A 242 -15.79 -7.72 -23.36
C PRO A 242 -14.41 -7.09 -23.61
N GLU A 243 -14.31 -6.19 -24.58
CA GLU A 243 -13.10 -5.48 -24.96
C GLU A 243 -12.54 -4.59 -23.85
N ASP A 244 -13.41 -3.89 -23.11
CA ASP A 244 -13.01 -2.98 -22.02
C ASP A 244 -12.23 -3.70 -20.92
N LYS A 245 -12.47 -5.01 -20.75
CA LYS A 245 -11.77 -5.86 -19.79
C LYS A 245 -10.26 -5.90 -20.05
N TYR A 246 -9.84 -5.70 -21.31
CA TYR A 246 -8.45 -5.76 -21.75
C TYR A 246 -7.82 -4.38 -21.97
N MET A 247 -8.62 -3.36 -22.31
CA MET A 247 -8.13 -2.01 -22.64
C MET A 247 -7.37 -1.35 -21.48
N TYR A 248 -7.82 -1.55 -20.23
CA TYR A 248 -7.09 -1.06 -19.07
C TYR A 248 -5.68 -1.66 -18.97
N HIS A 249 -5.57 -2.96 -19.24
CA HIS A 249 -4.28 -3.64 -19.22
C HIS A 249 -3.35 -3.15 -20.34
N GLU A 250 -3.90 -2.88 -21.52
CA GLU A 250 -3.14 -2.34 -22.65
C GLU A 250 -2.52 -0.97 -22.33
N VAL A 251 -3.28 -0.06 -21.70
CA VAL A 251 -2.80 1.29 -21.36
C VAL A 251 -1.86 1.30 -20.16
N LEU A 252 -2.10 0.44 -19.15
CA LEU A 252 -1.33 0.45 -17.91
C LEU A 252 -0.09 -0.46 -17.97
N GLY A 253 -0.09 -1.45 -18.87
CA GLY A 253 0.98 -2.43 -19.04
C GLY A 253 1.24 -3.22 -17.77
N GLN A 254 2.52 -3.42 -17.44
CA GLN A 254 3.00 -4.20 -16.29
C GLN A 254 2.56 -3.66 -14.91
N ARG A 255 2.00 -2.45 -14.86
CA ARG A 255 1.43 -1.84 -13.66
C ARG A 255 0.03 -2.36 -13.33
N SER A 256 -0.52 -3.20 -14.20
CA SER A 256 -1.85 -3.76 -14.00
C SER A 256 -1.88 -5.27 -14.15
N ASP A 257 -2.73 -5.90 -13.36
CA ASP A 257 -3.07 -7.31 -13.48
C ASP A 257 -4.56 -7.45 -13.83
N LEU A 258 -4.94 -8.56 -14.47
CA LEU A 258 -6.32 -8.87 -14.85
C LEU A 258 -6.77 -10.18 -14.19
N SER A 259 -7.91 -10.15 -13.51
CA SER A 259 -8.53 -11.29 -12.84
C SER A 259 -9.96 -11.47 -13.35
N ILE A 260 -10.26 -12.63 -13.93
CA ILE A 260 -11.61 -12.98 -14.37
C ILE A 260 -12.18 -14.01 -13.40
N ILE A 261 -13.39 -13.74 -12.89
CA ILE A 261 -14.19 -14.70 -12.11
C ILE A 261 -15.14 -15.39 -13.08
N GLU A 262 -14.94 -16.69 -13.24
CA GLU A 262 -15.75 -17.51 -14.13
C GLU A 262 -17.20 -17.57 -13.63
N GLN A 263 -18.17 -17.55 -14.55
CA GLN A 263 -19.62 -17.55 -14.31
C GLN A 263 -20.21 -16.36 -13.54
N ALA A 264 -19.37 -15.49 -12.97
CA ALA A 264 -19.81 -14.26 -12.33
C ALA A 264 -20.32 -13.23 -13.35
N GLY A 265 -21.42 -12.54 -13.02
CA GLY A 265 -21.93 -11.37 -13.74
C GLY A 265 -21.34 -10.04 -13.24
N HIS A 266 -21.94 -8.91 -13.66
CA HIS A 266 -21.45 -7.55 -13.36
C HIS A 266 -21.28 -7.21 -11.88
N ASN A 267 -22.11 -7.83 -11.03
CA ASN A 267 -22.11 -7.61 -9.57
C ASN A 267 -21.49 -8.78 -8.80
N PHE A 268 -20.81 -9.70 -9.49
CA PHE A 268 -20.23 -10.93 -8.94
C PHE A 268 -21.23 -11.92 -8.34
N TYR A 269 -22.40 -12.02 -8.98
CA TYR A 269 -23.37 -13.10 -8.77
C TYR A 269 -23.58 -13.84 -10.09
N GLY A 270 -23.81 -15.15 -10.03
CA GLY A 270 -24.19 -15.98 -11.19
C GLY A 270 -25.63 -16.48 -11.07
N LEU A 271 -26.33 -16.60 -12.20
CA LEU A 271 -27.66 -17.21 -12.22
C LEU A 271 -27.54 -18.73 -12.17
N THR A 272 -28.31 -19.38 -11.29
CA THR A 272 -28.59 -20.81 -11.47
C THR A 272 -29.59 -20.96 -12.62
N VAL A 273 -29.17 -21.54 -13.74
CA VAL A 273 -30.11 -21.96 -14.78
C VAL A 273 -30.84 -23.18 -14.22
N TYR A 274 -32.05 -22.98 -13.67
CA TYR A 274 -32.97 -24.09 -13.40
C TYR A 274 -34.16 -23.99 -14.34
N ASP A 275 -33.99 -24.54 -15.53
CA ASP A 275 -35.07 -25.15 -16.29
C ASP A 275 -34.52 -26.46 -16.88
N ASN A 276 -34.94 -27.58 -16.27
CA ASN A 276 -34.81 -28.96 -16.75
C ASN A 276 -33.42 -29.62 -16.78
N LEU A 277 -32.87 -30.02 -15.62
CA LEU A 277 -32.09 -31.26 -15.54
C LEU A 277 -32.34 -31.93 -14.18
N GLU A 278 -32.87 -33.15 -14.22
CA GLU A 278 -32.82 -34.07 -13.09
C GLU A 278 -31.35 -34.28 -12.71
N SER A 279 -31.02 -33.92 -11.46
CA SER A 279 -29.83 -34.32 -10.72
C SER A 279 -28.49 -34.31 -11.46
N THR A 280 -27.67 -33.30 -11.19
CA THR A 280 -26.24 -33.52 -10.92
C THR A 280 -25.76 -32.40 -10.00
N GLU A 281 -25.37 -32.78 -8.79
CA GLU A 281 -24.73 -31.88 -7.82
C GLU A 281 -23.41 -31.37 -8.41
N TYR A 282 -23.28 -30.05 -8.50
CA TYR A 282 -22.00 -29.37 -8.65
C TYR A 282 -21.88 -28.33 -7.55
N THR A 283 -20.96 -28.57 -6.62
CA THR A 283 -20.63 -27.66 -5.52
C THR A 283 -19.35 -26.92 -5.86
N LEU A 284 -19.45 -25.73 -6.45
CA LEU A 284 -18.36 -24.75 -6.51
C LEU A 284 -18.97 -23.35 -6.33
N GLY A 285 -18.59 -22.67 -5.25
CA GLY A 285 -19.13 -21.39 -4.82
C GLY A 285 -19.81 -21.50 -3.45
N ASP A 286 -19.61 -20.48 -2.63
CA ASP A 286 -20.06 -20.27 -1.26
C ASP A 286 -21.60 -20.20 -1.15
N GLY A 287 -22.25 -21.35 -1.34
CA GLY A 287 -23.69 -21.53 -1.16
C GLY A 287 -24.57 -20.80 -2.18
N THR A 288 -25.82 -21.25 -2.29
CA THR A 288 -26.86 -20.47 -2.96
C THR A 288 -27.48 -19.50 -1.97
N VAL A 289 -27.65 -18.24 -2.36
CA VAL A 289 -28.30 -17.21 -1.53
C VAL A 289 -29.63 -16.79 -2.16
N THR A 290 -30.63 -16.56 -1.30
CA THR A 290 -31.90 -15.96 -1.72
C THR A 290 -31.81 -14.46 -1.48
N ILE A 291 -31.83 -13.66 -2.54
CA ILE A 291 -31.70 -12.21 -2.38
C ILE A 291 -33.05 -11.60 -1.98
N ASP A 292 -33.06 -10.93 -0.82
CA ASP A 292 -34.16 -10.07 -0.41
C ASP A 292 -34.22 -8.79 -1.26
N GLY A 293 -35.41 -8.19 -1.35
CA GLY A 293 -35.64 -7.00 -2.16
C GLY A 293 -34.91 -5.73 -1.68
N THR A 294 -34.14 -5.82 -0.59
CA THR A 294 -33.36 -4.72 -0.01
C THR A 294 -31.91 -4.69 -0.49
N THR A 295 -31.35 -5.83 -0.90
CA THR A 295 -29.93 -5.93 -1.29
C THR A 295 -29.74 -5.96 -2.81
N TYR A 296 -30.69 -6.51 -3.57
CA TYR A 296 -30.62 -6.58 -5.03
C TYR A 296 -32.02 -6.63 -5.68
N PRO A 297 -32.50 -5.55 -6.33
CA PRO A 297 -33.84 -5.53 -6.90
C PRO A 297 -33.98 -6.41 -8.15
N MET A 298 -32.90 -6.65 -8.91
CA MET A 298 -32.95 -7.36 -10.20
C MET A 298 -33.07 -8.89 -10.09
N HIS A 299 -32.91 -9.49 -8.92
CA HIS A 299 -32.99 -10.94 -8.68
C HIS A 299 -33.92 -11.29 -7.50
N ARG A 300 -34.81 -10.38 -7.12
CA ARG A 300 -35.76 -10.59 -6.03
C ARG A 300 -36.54 -11.90 -6.25
N GLY A 301 -36.35 -12.85 -5.34
CA GLY A 301 -37.00 -14.17 -5.41
C GLY A 301 -36.32 -15.23 -6.29
N ARG A 302 -35.13 -14.96 -6.84
CA ARG A 302 -34.30 -15.98 -7.53
C ARG A 302 -33.20 -16.48 -6.61
N GLN A 303 -32.85 -17.77 -6.75
CA GLN A 303 -31.59 -18.28 -6.22
C GLN A 303 -30.46 -17.85 -7.15
N VAL A 304 -29.37 -17.38 -6.57
CA VAL A 304 -28.15 -17.04 -7.31
C VAL A 304 -26.95 -17.67 -6.60
N ILE A 305 -25.87 -17.87 -7.35
CA ILE A 305 -24.57 -18.22 -6.82
C ILE A 305 -23.85 -16.91 -6.44
N ASP A 306 -23.36 -16.85 -5.20
CA ASP A 306 -22.57 -15.71 -4.70
C ASP A 306 -21.08 -15.95 -4.98
N TYR A 307 -20.46 -15.06 -5.78
CA TYR A 307 -19.01 -15.09 -6.03
C TYR A 307 -18.28 -13.96 -5.29
N THR A 308 -18.94 -13.23 -4.40
CA THR A 308 -18.32 -12.13 -3.64
C THR A 308 -17.26 -12.64 -2.65
N GLY A 309 -17.35 -13.90 -2.19
CA GLY A 309 -16.30 -14.57 -1.43
C GLY A 309 -15.03 -14.80 -2.25
N GLU A 310 -15.16 -15.36 -3.45
CA GLU A 310 -14.04 -15.55 -4.38
C GLU A 310 -13.42 -14.20 -4.80
N PHE A 311 -14.25 -13.21 -5.11
CA PHE A 311 -13.82 -11.83 -5.37
C PHE A 311 -12.93 -11.31 -4.23
N ARG A 312 -13.41 -11.43 -3.00
CA ARG A 312 -12.69 -10.96 -1.81
C ARG A 312 -11.36 -11.70 -1.66
N GLN A 313 -11.33 -13.02 -1.83
CA GLN A 313 -10.10 -13.79 -1.76
C GLN A 313 -9.06 -13.34 -2.81
N ARG A 314 -9.48 -13.09 -4.05
CA ARG A 314 -8.61 -12.60 -5.13
C ARG A 314 -8.04 -11.22 -4.80
N VAL A 315 -8.85 -10.32 -4.25
CA VAL A 315 -8.41 -9.00 -3.80
C VAL A 315 -7.39 -9.12 -2.66
N LEU A 316 -7.69 -9.88 -1.61
CA LEU A 316 -6.81 -10.04 -0.46
C LEU A 316 -5.48 -10.71 -0.85
N GLN A 317 -5.53 -11.71 -1.75
CA GLN A 317 -4.33 -12.36 -2.27
C GLN A 317 -3.46 -11.37 -3.06
N TRP A 318 -4.07 -10.55 -3.92
CA TRP A 318 -3.35 -9.53 -4.67
C TRP A 318 -2.75 -8.45 -3.76
N LEU A 319 -3.46 -8.04 -2.72
CA LEU A 319 -2.95 -7.11 -1.71
C LEU A 319 -1.92 -7.74 -0.76
N SER A 320 -1.68 -9.06 -0.86
CA SER A 320 -0.76 -9.73 0.05
C SER A 320 0.62 -9.06 0.01
N PRO A 321 1.33 -9.04 1.14
CA PRO A 321 2.60 -8.33 1.26
C PRO A 321 3.66 -8.88 0.30
N GLN A 322 3.65 -10.20 0.08
CA GLN A 322 4.51 -10.86 -0.89
C GLN A 322 4.22 -10.37 -2.31
N GLN A 323 2.96 -10.46 -2.77
CA GLN A 323 2.62 -10.06 -4.14
C GLN A 323 2.82 -8.56 -4.36
N SER A 324 2.50 -7.73 -3.35
CA SER A 324 2.74 -6.29 -3.40
C SER A 324 4.23 -5.94 -3.54
N CYS A 325 5.09 -6.60 -2.77
CA CYS A 325 6.55 -6.45 -2.88
C CYS A 325 7.07 -6.91 -4.25
N GLU A 326 6.59 -8.06 -4.76
CA GLU A 326 6.99 -8.60 -6.07
C GLU A 326 6.56 -7.69 -7.23
N ARG A 327 5.35 -7.14 -7.19
CA ARG A 327 4.89 -6.14 -8.16
C ARG A 327 5.74 -4.87 -8.12
N PHE A 328 6.00 -4.35 -6.93
CA PHE A 328 6.84 -3.17 -6.77
C PHE A 328 8.26 -3.41 -7.29
N TYR A 329 8.85 -4.56 -6.96
CA TYR A 329 10.16 -4.98 -7.47
C TYR A 329 10.20 -5.04 -8.99
N ARG A 330 9.24 -5.74 -9.62
CA ARG A 330 9.15 -5.86 -11.08
C ARG A 330 9.08 -4.48 -11.75
N ASN A 331 8.29 -3.58 -11.18
CA ASN A 331 8.07 -2.24 -11.74
C ASN A 331 9.24 -1.27 -11.49
N THR A 332 10.21 -1.63 -10.66
CA THR A 332 11.32 -0.74 -10.23
C THR A 332 12.70 -1.34 -10.47
N LEU A 333 12.79 -2.39 -11.29
CA LEU A 333 14.06 -3.02 -11.72
C LEU A 333 15.04 -2.01 -12.33
N TYR A 334 14.51 -1.02 -13.03
CA TYR A 334 15.29 0.05 -13.66
C TYR A 334 14.84 1.42 -13.15
N MET A 335 15.81 2.31 -12.94
CA MET A 335 15.60 3.70 -12.53
C MET A 335 15.19 4.60 -13.70
N ASP A 336 15.53 4.18 -14.92
CA ASP A 336 15.12 4.77 -16.19
C ASP A 336 15.13 3.68 -17.27
N ALA A 337 15.21 4.04 -18.55
CA ALA A 337 15.16 3.06 -19.64
C ALA A 337 16.31 2.04 -19.62
N HIS A 338 17.46 2.37 -19.01
CA HIS A 338 18.70 1.60 -19.17
C HIS A 338 19.48 1.37 -17.87
N THR A 339 19.16 2.09 -16.80
CA THR A 339 19.96 2.02 -15.57
C THR A 339 19.32 1.06 -14.56
N PRO A 340 19.91 -0.13 -14.32
CA PRO A 340 19.36 -1.07 -13.35
C PRO A 340 19.56 -0.56 -11.93
N ARG A 341 18.53 -0.74 -11.09
CA ARG A 341 18.57 -0.44 -9.66
C ARG A 341 19.46 -1.43 -8.90
N TRP A 342 19.34 -2.70 -9.26
CA TRP A 342 20.12 -3.79 -8.69
C TRP A 342 21.42 -3.91 -9.45
N VAL A 343 22.53 -3.89 -8.71
CA VAL A 343 23.86 -4.11 -9.28
C VAL A 343 24.40 -5.39 -8.69
N GLU A 344 24.78 -6.32 -9.56
CA GLU A 344 25.36 -7.58 -9.11
C GLU A 344 26.79 -7.33 -8.62
N VAL A 345 26.96 -7.31 -7.30
CA VAL A 345 28.27 -7.30 -6.64
C VAL A 345 28.48 -8.66 -6.00
N GLU A 346 29.23 -9.51 -6.70
CA GLU A 346 29.39 -10.91 -6.29
C GLU A 346 29.96 -11.03 -4.87
N GLY A 347 29.30 -11.84 -4.04
CA GLY A 347 29.61 -12.01 -2.63
C GLY A 347 28.94 -11.00 -1.69
N ILE A 348 28.13 -10.08 -2.22
CA ILE A 348 27.36 -9.10 -1.41
C ILE A 348 25.87 -9.22 -1.73
N ALA A 349 25.09 -9.65 -0.74
CA ALA A 349 23.64 -9.64 -0.86
C ALA A 349 23.05 -8.23 -0.69
N ASN A 350 21.80 -8.07 -1.11
CA ASN A 350 21.01 -6.86 -0.87
C ASN A 350 21.62 -5.56 -1.44
N PHE A 351 22.57 -5.66 -2.38
CA PHE A 351 23.24 -4.51 -2.99
C PHE A 351 22.36 -3.81 -4.04
N ARG A 352 22.06 -2.53 -3.84
CA ARG A 352 21.30 -1.73 -4.81
C ARG A 352 21.51 -0.22 -4.66
N ASP A 353 21.15 0.48 -5.72
CA ASP A 353 21.12 1.95 -5.83
C ASP A 353 19.82 2.53 -5.24
N LEU A 354 19.94 3.58 -4.43
CA LEU A 354 18.82 4.35 -3.88
C LEU A 354 18.34 5.49 -4.79
N GLY A 355 18.95 5.69 -5.95
CA GLY A 355 18.57 6.72 -6.90
C GLY A 355 17.30 6.42 -7.70
N GLY A 356 16.93 7.34 -8.59
CA GLY A 356 15.86 7.18 -9.57
C GLY A 356 14.44 7.37 -9.05
N TRP A 357 14.23 7.53 -7.74
CA TRP A 357 12.89 7.81 -7.19
C TRP A 357 12.47 9.23 -7.51
N CYS A 358 11.22 9.40 -7.96
CA CYS A 358 10.66 10.71 -8.29
C CYS A 358 10.58 11.61 -7.04
N VAL A 359 10.90 12.89 -7.22
CA VAL A 359 10.75 13.97 -6.24
C VAL A 359 9.88 15.02 -6.90
N GLY A 360 8.58 15.01 -6.57
CA GLY A 360 7.58 15.76 -7.33
C GLY A 360 7.55 15.36 -8.82
N ALA A 361 7.09 16.27 -9.68
CA ALA A 361 6.86 15.97 -11.09
C ALA A 361 8.10 16.05 -12.00
N THR A 362 9.17 16.73 -11.58
CA THR A 362 10.28 17.10 -12.48
C THR A 362 11.67 16.71 -11.99
N LYS A 363 11.79 16.24 -10.74
CA LYS A 363 13.07 15.86 -10.15
C LYS A 363 13.09 14.38 -9.76
N ARG A 364 14.29 13.85 -9.56
CA ARG A 364 14.51 12.51 -9.03
C ARG A 364 15.73 12.47 -8.12
N VAL A 365 15.79 11.47 -7.25
CA VAL A 365 17.03 11.14 -6.51
C VAL A 365 18.11 10.77 -7.53
N ARG A 366 19.30 11.34 -7.38
CA ARG A 366 20.42 11.13 -8.31
C ARG A 366 20.83 9.65 -8.34
N PRO A 367 20.76 8.99 -9.50
CA PRO A 367 21.31 7.63 -9.67
C PRO A 367 22.81 7.59 -9.40
N ARG A 368 23.31 6.41 -9.01
CA ARG A 368 24.73 6.09 -8.82
C ARG A 368 25.46 6.90 -7.75
N LEU A 369 24.72 7.52 -6.83
CA LEU A 369 25.28 8.31 -5.74
C LEU A 369 25.22 7.60 -4.39
N MET A 370 24.13 6.89 -4.10
CA MET A 370 23.89 6.30 -2.78
C MET A 370 23.54 4.84 -2.93
N PHE A 371 24.40 3.97 -2.40
CA PHE A 371 24.23 2.52 -2.45
C PHE A 371 24.04 1.97 -1.04
N ARG A 372 23.26 0.89 -0.96
CA ARG A 372 23.06 0.11 0.26
C ARG A 372 23.31 -1.36 0.00
N CYS A 373 23.76 -2.09 1.02
CA CYS A 373 23.94 -3.54 0.95
C CYS A 373 23.87 -4.23 2.31
N ALA A 374 23.86 -5.57 2.29
CA ALA A 374 24.17 -6.40 3.46
C ALA A 374 25.67 -6.37 3.77
N ASN A 375 26.14 -7.20 4.69
CA ASN A 375 27.55 -7.28 5.05
C ASN A 375 28.44 -7.53 3.80
N PRO A 376 29.38 -6.62 3.46
CA PRO A 376 30.18 -6.71 2.25
C PRO A 376 31.45 -7.58 2.40
N THR A 377 31.70 -8.21 3.55
CA THR A 377 32.99 -8.89 3.83
C THR A 377 33.25 -10.11 2.96
N ASN A 378 32.21 -10.73 2.40
CA ASN A 378 32.32 -11.89 1.52
C ASN A 378 32.55 -11.52 0.05
N VAL A 379 32.79 -10.25 -0.27
CA VAL A 379 32.98 -9.78 -1.64
C VAL A 379 34.15 -10.48 -2.33
N THR A 380 33.89 -10.96 -3.55
CA THR A 380 34.90 -11.63 -4.38
C THR A 380 35.79 -10.60 -5.10
N ALA A 381 36.83 -11.06 -5.79
CA ALA A 381 37.65 -10.20 -6.65
C ALA A 381 36.80 -9.53 -7.76
N LYS A 382 35.83 -10.26 -8.34
CA LYS A 382 34.90 -9.72 -9.33
C LYS A 382 33.99 -8.66 -8.70
N GLY A 383 33.44 -8.94 -7.52
CA GLY A 383 32.64 -7.97 -6.77
C GLY A 383 33.41 -6.69 -6.43
N ARG A 384 34.68 -6.80 -6.01
CA ARG A 384 35.55 -5.63 -5.75
C ARG A 384 35.74 -4.80 -7.02
N LYS A 385 35.97 -5.44 -8.16
CA LYS A 385 36.06 -4.76 -9.45
C LYS A 385 34.76 -4.01 -9.78
N THR A 386 33.59 -4.61 -9.53
CA THR A 386 32.31 -3.91 -9.70
C THR A 386 32.22 -2.68 -8.80
N LEU A 387 32.66 -2.75 -7.54
CA LEU A 387 32.66 -1.60 -6.62
C LEU A 387 33.63 -0.50 -7.08
N GLU A 388 34.79 -0.87 -7.63
CA GLU A 388 35.74 0.06 -8.26
C GLU A 388 35.13 0.74 -9.50
N GLU A 389 34.41 -0.01 -10.35
CA GLU A 389 33.71 0.53 -11.53
C GLU A 389 32.55 1.47 -11.14
N LEU A 390 31.91 1.24 -9.99
CA LEU A 390 30.94 2.16 -9.40
C LEU A 390 31.57 3.40 -8.75
N ASN A 391 32.91 3.43 -8.63
CA ASN A 391 33.67 4.51 -8.03
C ASN A 391 33.20 4.88 -6.60
N ILE A 392 32.98 3.86 -5.75
CA ILE A 392 32.58 4.07 -4.36
C ILE A 392 33.69 4.82 -3.62
N CYS A 393 33.41 6.04 -3.18
CA CYS A 393 34.37 6.92 -2.52
C CYS A 393 34.41 6.73 -1.00
N ALA A 394 33.28 6.34 -0.39
CA ALA A 394 33.20 6.09 1.04
C ALA A 394 32.27 4.91 1.38
N ILE A 395 32.65 4.18 2.43
CA ILE A 395 31.89 3.07 3.00
C ILE A 395 31.55 3.41 4.46
N PHE A 396 30.26 3.42 4.80
CA PHE A 396 29.77 3.63 6.16
C PHE A 396 29.30 2.30 6.76
N ASP A 397 30.06 1.81 7.73
CA ASP A 397 29.77 0.59 8.46
C ASP A 397 28.99 0.91 9.74
N LEU A 398 27.69 0.61 9.73
CA LEU A 398 26.75 0.91 10.81
C LEU A 398 26.74 -0.16 11.91
N ARG A 399 27.57 -1.19 11.78
CA ARG A 399 27.65 -2.32 12.72
C ARG A 399 28.30 -1.89 14.03
N SER A 400 28.00 -2.60 15.11
CA SER A 400 28.72 -2.42 16.36
C SER A 400 30.19 -2.82 16.22
N ALA A 401 31.02 -2.48 17.21
CA ALA A 401 32.42 -2.87 17.21
C ALA A 401 32.59 -4.40 17.22
N GLU A 402 31.74 -5.11 17.97
CA GLU A 402 31.76 -6.55 18.11
C GLU A 402 31.36 -7.24 16.79
N GLU A 403 30.31 -6.76 16.13
CA GLU A 403 29.92 -7.24 14.80
C GLU A 403 31.03 -6.99 13.77
N ARG A 404 31.70 -5.83 13.83
CA ARG A 404 32.82 -5.51 12.92
C ARG A 404 34.03 -6.39 13.18
N GLU A 405 34.35 -6.70 14.44
CA GLU A 405 35.44 -7.61 14.80
C GLU A 405 35.14 -9.05 14.35
N GLU A 406 33.90 -9.52 14.56
CA GLU A 406 33.47 -10.87 14.18
C GLU A 406 33.57 -11.11 12.66
N TYR A 407 33.12 -10.15 11.85
CA TYR A 407 33.03 -10.31 10.39
C TYR A 407 34.18 -9.69 9.60
N GLY A 408 34.94 -8.78 10.21
CA GLY A 408 35.89 -7.91 9.52
C GLY A 408 35.23 -6.75 8.78
N HIS A 409 36.01 -6.03 7.97
CA HIS A 409 35.57 -4.89 7.17
C HIS A 409 36.05 -4.99 5.72
N LEU A 410 35.32 -4.34 4.82
CA LEU A 410 35.71 -4.20 3.42
C LEU A 410 36.78 -3.10 3.28
N GLU A 411 37.90 -3.44 2.65
CA GLU A 411 38.92 -2.50 2.19
C GLU A 411 38.87 -2.35 0.67
N LEU A 412 38.75 -1.10 0.20
CA LEU A 412 38.93 -0.68 -1.19
C LEU A 412 40.00 0.42 -1.21
N ALA A 413 41.02 0.28 -2.06
CA ALA A 413 42.19 1.17 -2.03
C ALA A 413 41.87 2.66 -2.26
N HIS A 414 40.77 2.96 -2.96
CA HIS A 414 40.34 4.31 -3.32
C HIS A 414 39.19 4.85 -2.44
N ALA A 415 38.65 4.04 -1.51
CA ALA A 415 37.50 4.40 -0.69
C ALA A 415 37.90 4.56 0.78
N THR A 416 37.30 5.55 1.45
CA THR A 416 37.46 5.71 2.90
C THR A 416 36.42 4.87 3.65
N ASN A 417 36.85 4.06 4.62
CA ASN A 417 35.94 3.27 5.46
C ASN A 417 35.70 4.00 6.80
N PHE A 418 34.45 4.39 7.04
CA PHE A 418 33.99 4.99 8.29
C PHE A 418 33.28 3.93 9.14
N HIS A 419 33.80 3.64 10.32
CA HIS A 419 33.06 2.87 11.33
C HIS A 419 32.17 3.82 12.12
N VAL A 420 30.86 3.72 11.91
CA VAL A 420 29.86 4.63 12.47
C VAL A 420 28.68 3.83 13.05
N PRO A 421 28.85 3.17 14.21
CA PRO A 421 27.79 2.37 14.82
C PRO A 421 26.49 3.16 14.98
N ALA A 422 25.39 2.62 14.46
CA ALA A 422 24.06 3.25 14.54
C ALA A 422 23.12 2.55 15.54
N PHE A 423 23.71 1.92 16.56
CA PHE A 423 23.03 1.23 17.64
C PHE A 423 24.01 1.02 18.81
N ASP A 424 23.52 1.12 20.04
CA ASP A 424 24.33 0.88 21.25
C ASP A 424 24.47 -0.63 21.51
N SER A 425 25.70 -1.14 21.50
CA SER A 425 25.99 -2.54 21.84
C SER A 425 26.00 -2.82 23.34
N ASN A 426 26.03 -1.79 24.19
CA ASN A 426 26.04 -1.93 25.66
C ASN A 426 24.64 -2.10 26.27
N LEU A 427 23.80 -2.92 25.63
CA LEU A 427 22.48 -3.21 26.16
C LEU A 427 22.60 -4.01 27.47
N SER A 428 21.88 -3.58 28.51
CA SER A 428 21.61 -4.45 29.65
C SER A 428 20.88 -5.73 29.20
N PRO A 429 20.96 -6.84 29.95
CA PRO A 429 20.27 -8.08 29.59
C PRO A 429 18.78 -7.89 29.30
N SER A 430 18.08 -7.03 30.04
CA SER A 430 16.66 -6.73 29.82
C SER A 430 16.41 -5.95 28.52
N GLN A 431 17.29 -5.02 28.15
CA GLN A 431 17.22 -4.31 26.87
C GLN A 431 17.47 -5.27 25.70
N ALA A 432 18.46 -6.16 25.82
CA ALA A 432 18.72 -7.19 24.82
C ALA A 432 17.50 -8.12 24.66
N THR A 433 16.89 -8.59 25.75
CA THR A 433 15.64 -9.38 25.69
C THR A 433 14.50 -8.62 25.03
N SER A 434 14.34 -7.33 25.34
CA SER A 434 13.30 -6.49 24.73
C SER A 434 13.53 -6.30 23.23
N HIS A 435 14.79 -6.11 22.82
CA HIS A 435 15.17 -6.04 21.41
C HIS A 435 14.82 -7.33 20.65
N TYR A 436 15.18 -8.50 21.20
CA TYR A 436 14.77 -9.79 20.61
C TYR A 436 13.25 -9.95 20.57
N LEU A 437 12.55 -9.57 21.62
CA LEU A 437 11.08 -9.58 21.64
C LEU A 437 10.52 -8.77 20.46
N TYR A 438 11.05 -7.58 20.20
CA TYR A 438 10.58 -6.72 19.12
C TYR A 438 10.86 -7.31 17.73
N LEU A 439 12.02 -7.96 17.53
CA LEU A 439 12.39 -8.55 16.25
C LEU A 439 11.60 -9.82 15.89
N LEU A 440 11.16 -10.57 16.89
CA LEU A 440 10.53 -11.89 16.70
C LEU A 440 9.01 -11.86 16.73
N THR A 441 8.39 -10.77 17.19
CA THR A 441 6.95 -10.73 17.45
C THR A 441 6.12 -10.47 16.20
N CYS A 442 6.20 -9.28 15.60
CA CYS A 442 5.53 -8.94 14.35
C CYS A 442 6.11 -7.63 13.79
N TRP A 443 5.62 -7.17 12.65
CA TRP A 443 6.12 -5.94 12.05
C TRP A 443 5.87 -4.69 12.91
N SER A 444 4.79 -4.63 13.69
CA SER A 444 4.47 -3.41 14.45
C SER A 444 5.43 -3.20 15.63
N THR A 445 6.05 -4.27 16.13
CA THR A 445 7.08 -4.17 17.16
C THR A 445 8.43 -3.70 16.61
N TYR A 446 8.72 -3.88 15.31
CA TYR A 446 9.92 -3.32 14.66
C TYR A 446 9.98 -1.80 14.71
N VAL A 447 8.84 -1.13 14.80
CA VAL A 447 8.80 0.33 14.94
C VAL A 447 9.63 0.76 16.15
N GLN A 448 9.64 0.00 17.24
CA GLN A 448 10.47 0.30 18.40
C GLN A 448 11.98 0.15 18.11
N VAL A 449 12.37 -0.87 17.33
CA VAL A 449 13.76 -1.04 16.89
C VAL A 449 14.23 0.18 16.08
N TYR A 450 13.37 0.71 15.19
CA TYR A 450 13.72 1.91 14.42
C TYR A 450 13.75 3.18 15.26
N LYS A 451 12.90 3.29 16.30
CA LYS A 451 13.00 4.38 17.28
C LYS A 451 14.33 4.36 18.02
N ASP A 452 14.80 3.17 18.42
CA ASP A 452 16.07 3.01 19.12
C ASP A 452 17.26 3.38 18.22
N VAL A 453 17.22 2.96 16.95
CA VAL A 453 18.21 3.36 15.93
C VAL A 453 18.20 4.87 15.70
N LEU A 454 17.02 5.51 15.61
CA LEU A 454 16.91 6.97 15.47
C LEU A 454 17.43 7.71 16.71
N ALA A 455 17.24 7.16 17.91
CA ALA A 455 17.71 7.79 19.14
C ALA A 455 19.23 7.67 19.32
N THR A 456 19.82 6.54 18.92
CA THR A 456 21.24 6.21 19.19
C THR A 456 22.17 6.47 18.00
N GLY A 457 21.66 6.48 16.77
CA GLY A 457 22.46 6.59 15.54
C GLY A 457 22.80 8.01 15.11
N THR A 458 22.55 9.04 15.93
CA THR A 458 22.69 10.46 15.55
C THR A 458 24.11 10.80 15.07
N SER A 459 25.15 10.30 15.73
CA SER A 459 26.55 10.49 15.31
C SER A 459 26.86 9.87 13.96
N ALA A 460 26.32 8.67 13.68
CA ALA A 460 26.46 8.00 12.40
C ALA A 460 25.78 8.78 11.28
N PHE A 461 24.54 9.22 11.52
CA PHE A 461 23.80 10.03 10.55
C PHE A 461 24.53 11.33 10.26
N ARG A 462 24.97 12.06 11.29
CA ARG A 462 25.74 13.29 11.14
C ARG A 462 26.96 13.09 10.24
N THR A 463 27.74 12.04 10.48
CA THR A 463 28.94 11.74 9.68
C THR A 463 28.60 11.51 8.20
N ILE A 464 27.51 10.80 7.91
CA ILE A 464 27.05 10.55 6.54
C ILE A 464 26.62 11.85 5.86
N PHE A 465 25.82 12.68 6.54
CA PHE A 465 25.33 13.96 5.98
C PHE A 465 26.46 14.98 5.79
N GLU A 466 27.41 15.08 6.73
CA GLU A 466 28.61 15.91 6.59
C GLU A 466 29.50 15.43 5.43
N TYR A 467 29.67 14.12 5.26
CA TYR A 467 30.43 13.59 4.13
C TYR A 467 29.78 13.96 2.79
N LEU A 468 28.46 13.76 2.65
CA LEU A 468 27.74 14.14 1.44
C LEU A 468 27.93 15.63 1.14
N ARG A 469 27.72 16.50 2.15
CA ARG A 469 27.91 17.94 2.04
C ARG A 469 29.29 18.30 1.49
N ASP A 470 30.34 17.70 2.04
CA ASP A 470 31.74 18.06 1.79
C ASP A 470 32.32 17.39 0.52
N ASN A 471 31.68 16.32 0.03
CA ASN A 471 32.16 15.52 -1.10
C ASN A 471 31.08 15.37 -2.20
N PRO A 472 30.68 16.48 -2.86
CA PRO A 472 29.61 16.45 -3.84
C PRO A 472 29.93 15.53 -5.01
N GLY A 473 29.01 14.61 -5.31
CA GLY A 473 29.14 13.68 -6.44
C GLY A 473 29.98 12.43 -6.15
N CYS A 474 30.55 12.30 -4.95
CA CYS A 474 31.26 11.10 -4.51
C CYS A 474 30.25 10.00 -4.11
N PRO A 475 30.20 8.86 -4.80
CA PRO A 475 29.30 7.78 -4.45
C PRO A 475 29.61 7.17 -3.09
N ILE A 476 28.57 6.94 -2.29
CA ILE A 476 28.69 6.33 -0.95
C ILE A 476 28.02 4.96 -0.92
N LEU A 477 28.59 4.06 -0.12
CA LEU A 477 28.00 2.78 0.25
C LEU A 477 27.75 2.78 1.76
N PHE A 478 26.58 2.38 2.22
CA PHE A 478 26.33 2.18 3.65
C PHE A 478 25.67 0.84 3.92
N HIS A 479 26.06 0.19 5.00
CA HIS A 479 25.63 -1.15 5.32
C HIS A 479 25.54 -1.40 6.82
N CYS A 480 24.83 -2.45 7.19
CA CYS A 480 24.90 -3.07 8.51
C CYS A 480 25.15 -4.57 8.32
N THR A 481 24.66 -5.43 9.20
CA THR A 481 24.80 -6.89 9.05
C THR A 481 23.92 -7.43 7.92
N ALA A 482 22.61 -7.18 7.97
CA ALA A 482 21.67 -7.60 6.93
C ALA A 482 21.37 -6.52 5.87
N GLY A 483 21.85 -5.30 6.07
CA GLY A 483 21.46 -4.17 5.23
C GLY A 483 19.97 -3.81 5.34
N LYS A 484 19.31 -4.23 6.43
CA LYS A 484 17.87 -4.08 6.67
C LYS A 484 17.55 -2.91 7.60
N ASP A 485 17.80 -3.04 8.90
CA ASP A 485 17.25 -2.14 9.91
C ASP A 485 17.99 -0.80 9.98
N ARG A 486 19.24 -0.79 10.47
CA ARG A 486 20.07 0.42 10.55
C ARG A 486 20.26 1.09 9.18
N THR A 487 20.60 0.29 8.17
CA THR A 487 20.67 0.73 6.77
C THR A 487 19.33 1.27 6.26
N GLY A 488 18.22 0.64 6.63
CA GLY A 488 16.88 1.09 6.25
C GLY A 488 16.53 2.45 6.82
N VAL A 489 16.88 2.71 8.08
CA VAL A 489 16.71 4.04 8.71
C VAL A 489 17.58 5.10 8.01
N VAL A 490 18.84 4.80 7.67
CA VAL A 490 19.68 5.73 6.88
C VAL A 490 19.05 6.02 5.51
N GLY A 491 18.61 4.99 4.79
CA GLY A 491 17.93 5.15 3.50
C GLY A 491 16.65 5.97 3.62
N MET A 492 15.86 5.74 4.67
CA MET A 492 14.66 6.52 4.99
C MET A 492 14.99 8.00 5.19
N LEU A 493 15.99 8.34 6.02
CA LEU A 493 16.37 9.74 6.28
C LEU A 493 16.85 10.45 5.00
N LEU A 494 17.67 9.80 4.19
CA LEU A 494 18.16 10.34 2.92
C LEU A 494 17.03 10.59 1.92
N LEU A 495 16.11 9.64 1.76
CA LEU A 495 14.99 9.76 0.81
C LEU A 495 13.92 10.75 1.29
N LEU A 496 13.67 10.84 2.60
CA LEU A 496 12.80 11.87 3.18
C LEU A 496 13.41 13.27 2.96
N LEU A 497 14.72 13.46 3.19
CA LEU A 497 15.38 14.71 2.87
C LEU A 497 15.33 15.01 1.37
N ALA A 498 15.43 14.01 0.50
CA ALA A 498 15.28 14.21 -0.93
C ALA A 498 13.85 14.66 -1.33
N GLY A 499 12.84 14.42 -0.48
CA GLY A 499 11.44 14.74 -0.77
C GLY A 499 10.69 13.64 -1.53
N VAL A 500 11.12 12.38 -1.39
CA VAL A 500 10.44 11.22 -1.98
C VAL A 500 9.17 10.90 -1.18
N ASP A 501 8.11 10.48 -1.87
CA ASP A 501 6.86 10.11 -1.19
C ASP A 501 7.09 8.96 -0.19
N PRO A 502 6.62 9.07 1.06
CA PRO A 502 6.89 8.05 2.07
C PRO A 502 6.29 6.67 1.78
N TRP A 503 5.33 6.54 0.86
CA TRP A 503 4.89 5.25 0.33
C TRP A 503 6.01 4.58 -0.47
N ILE A 504 6.68 5.34 -1.36
CA ILE A 504 7.81 4.84 -2.16
C ILE A 504 8.99 4.48 -1.25
N ILE A 505 9.30 5.30 -0.23
CA ILE A 505 10.39 5.03 0.72
C ILE A 505 10.19 3.70 1.43
N ALA A 506 8.99 3.46 1.96
CA ALA A 506 8.67 2.21 2.65
C ALA A 506 8.66 1.00 1.70
N ARG A 507 8.25 1.18 0.44
CA ARG A 507 8.33 0.12 -0.58
C ARG A 507 9.77 -0.17 -1.02
N GLU A 508 10.64 0.85 -1.13
CA GLU A 508 12.08 0.66 -1.35
C GLU A 508 12.68 -0.18 -0.22
N TYR A 509 12.38 0.15 1.03
CA TYR A 509 12.85 -0.62 2.18
C TYR A 509 12.39 -2.09 2.09
N GLU A 510 11.13 -2.31 1.70
CA GLU A 510 10.54 -3.65 1.58
C GLU A 510 11.25 -4.54 0.54
N LEU A 511 11.91 -3.95 -0.47
CA LEU A 511 12.77 -4.67 -1.41
C LEU A 511 13.89 -5.47 -0.74
N THR A 512 14.24 -5.14 0.51
CA THR A 512 15.17 -5.93 1.32
C THR A 512 14.70 -7.38 1.49
N THR A 513 13.38 -7.64 1.49
CA THR A 513 12.80 -8.99 1.50
C THR A 513 13.25 -9.83 0.29
N ILE A 514 13.55 -9.19 -0.84
CA ILE A 514 14.05 -9.84 -2.06
C ILE A 514 15.57 -9.88 -2.02
N GLY A 515 16.20 -8.75 -1.68
CA GLY A 515 17.67 -8.62 -1.69
C GLY A 515 18.39 -9.51 -0.68
N LEU A 516 17.74 -9.88 0.42
CA LEU A 516 18.31 -10.78 1.45
C LEU A 516 18.12 -12.27 1.18
N ARG A 517 17.32 -12.67 0.17
CA ARG A 517 17.07 -14.09 -0.13
C ARG A 517 18.35 -14.94 -0.19
N PRO A 518 19.47 -14.49 -0.80
CA PRO A 518 20.71 -15.27 -0.84
C PRO A 518 21.30 -15.58 0.54
N ASP A 519 21.07 -14.73 1.54
CA ASP A 519 21.63 -14.87 2.89
C ASP A 519 20.68 -15.58 3.87
N HIS A 520 19.45 -15.92 3.46
CA HIS A 520 18.44 -16.47 4.38
C HIS A 520 18.90 -17.73 5.11
N GLU A 521 19.56 -18.68 4.44
CA GLU A 521 20.03 -19.91 5.09
C GLU A 521 21.10 -19.63 6.15
N HIS A 522 22.02 -18.71 5.85
CA HIS A 522 23.07 -18.30 6.79
C HIS A 522 22.49 -17.57 8.00
N ILE A 523 21.56 -16.64 7.77
CA ILE A 523 20.87 -15.91 8.84
C ILE A 523 20.06 -16.90 9.69
N ARG A 524 19.42 -17.92 9.07
CA ARG A 524 18.68 -18.96 9.79
C ARG A 524 19.59 -19.76 10.71
N ALA A 525 20.73 -20.25 10.20
CA ALA A 525 21.69 -21.01 10.97
C ALA A 525 22.21 -20.22 12.18
N LYS A 526 22.54 -18.94 11.99
CA LYS A 526 22.95 -18.05 13.09
C LYS A 526 21.84 -17.80 14.09
N PHE A 527 20.63 -17.52 13.62
CA PHE A 527 19.48 -17.30 14.48
C PHE A 527 19.22 -18.52 15.37
N TYR A 528 19.27 -19.73 14.81
CA TYR A 528 19.04 -20.96 15.57
C TYR A 528 20.17 -21.18 16.58
N SER A 529 21.42 -20.98 16.16
CA SER A 529 22.56 -21.05 17.08
C SER A 529 22.48 -20.02 18.21
N ALA A 530 22.01 -18.81 17.95
CA ALA A 530 21.82 -17.76 18.96
C ALA A 530 20.72 -18.15 19.96
N LEU A 531 19.60 -18.69 19.49
CA LEU A 531 18.54 -19.21 20.36
C LEU A 531 19.01 -20.39 21.21
N GLU A 532 19.87 -21.26 20.69
CA GLU A 532 20.45 -22.40 21.44
C GLU A 532 21.46 -21.95 22.50
N LYS A 533 22.30 -20.95 22.19
CA LYS A 533 23.32 -20.40 23.09
C LYS A 533 22.76 -19.52 24.20
N MET A 534 21.48 -19.15 24.15
CA MET A 534 20.84 -18.36 25.21
C MET A 534 20.82 -19.16 26.53
N SER A 535 21.77 -18.86 27.41
CA SER A 535 22.16 -19.70 28.56
C SER A 535 21.17 -19.70 29.72
N ASP A 536 20.33 -18.67 29.83
CA ASP A 536 19.29 -18.61 30.85
C ASP A 536 17.97 -19.19 30.30
N THR A 537 17.71 -20.45 30.66
CA THR A 537 16.50 -21.18 30.26
C THR A 537 15.21 -20.46 30.66
N ARG A 538 15.20 -19.72 31.77
CA ARG A 538 14.02 -19.00 32.25
C ARG A 538 13.75 -17.77 31.40
N VAL A 539 14.78 -16.99 31.06
CA VAL A 539 14.66 -15.84 30.15
C VAL A 539 14.23 -16.31 28.76
N LYS A 540 14.80 -17.41 28.27
CA LYS A 540 14.42 -18.02 26.99
C LYS A 540 12.95 -18.45 26.98
N GLN A 541 12.50 -19.16 28.02
CA GLN A 541 11.11 -19.58 28.14
C GLN A 541 10.15 -18.38 28.20
N GLN A 542 10.47 -17.37 29.01
CA GLN A 542 9.65 -16.16 29.12
C GLN A 542 9.58 -15.39 27.80
N LEU A 543 10.70 -15.27 27.07
CA LEU A 543 10.73 -14.67 25.74
C LEU A 543 9.79 -15.45 24.79
N PHE A 544 9.88 -16.78 24.78
CA PHE A 544 9.09 -17.61 23.87
C PHE A 544 7.60 -17.52 24.16
N GLU A 545 7.21 -17.57 25.44
CA GLU A 545 5.82 -17.38 25.88
C GLU A 545 5.31 -15.99 25.49
N THR A 546 6.14 -14.94 25.64
CA THR A 546 5.76 -13.56 25.32
C THR A 546 5.65 -13.33 23.82
N VAL A 547 6.58 -13.88 23.03
CA VAL A 547 6.52 -13.82 21.57
C VAL A 547 5.28 -14.59 21.11
N ALA A 548 5.10 -15.85 21.50
CA ALA A 548 3.97 -16.64 21.01
C ALA A 548 2.60 -16.10 21.44
N ARG A 549 2.51 -15.43 22.60
CA ARG A 549 1.32 -14.88 23.28
C ARG A 549 0.01 -14.97 22.49
N GLY A 550 -0.77 -16.00 22.80
CA GLY A 550 -2.13 -16.20 22.31
C GLY A 550 -2.27 -16.58 20.84
N ARG A 551 -1.17 -16.78 20.12
CA ARG A 551 -1.17 -17.29 18.74
C ARG A 551 -1.14 -18.81 18.76
N GLU A 552 -2.17 -19.43 18.23
CA GLU A 552 -2.21 -20.89 18.07
C GLU A 552 -1.13 -21.32 17.06
N ASN A 553 -0.40 -22.39 17.39
CA ASN A 553 0.65 -22.99 16.55
C ASN A 553 1.82 -22.06 16.17
N PHE A 554 2.09 -21.00 16.94
CA PHE A 554 3.26 -20.14 16.69
C PHE A 554 4.55 -20.83 17.13
N ASP A 555 5.45 -21.08 16.19
CA ASP A 555 6.81 -21.59 16.44
C ASP A 555 7.82 -20.45 16.44
N VAL A 556 8.47 -20.21 17.58
CA VAL A 556 9.49 -19.15 17.71
C VAL A 556 10.68 -19.39 16.78
N HIS A 557 10.99 -20.64 16.43
CA HIS A 557 12.05 -20.93 15.48
C HIS A 557 11.63 -20.54 14.06
N GLU A 558 10.56 -21.11 13.51
CA GLU A 558 10.18 -20.84 12.12
C GLU A 558 9.45 -19.49 11.94
N ASP A 559 8.44 -19.18 12.76
CA ASP A 559 7.69 -17.93 12.65
C ASP A 559 8.47 -16.73 13.19
N GLY A 560 9.24 -16.92 14.27
CA GLY A 560 10.15 -15.90 14.77
C GLY A 560 11.25 -15.58 13.75
N PHE A 561 11.82 -16.60 13.09
CA PHE A 561 12.74 -16.38 11.98
C PHE A 561 12.07 -15.64 10.82
N ARG A 562 10.85 -16.03 10.42
CA ARG A 562 10.11 -15.34 9.36
C ARG A 562 9.89 -13.86 9.68
N ASN A 563 9.60 -13.54 10.94
CA ASN A 563 9.52 -12.15 11.41
C ASN A 563 10.88 -11.46 11.37
N LEU A 564 11.95 -12.15 11.80
CA LEU A 564 13.33 -11.65 11.82
C LEU A 564 13.81 -11.21 10.43
N ILE A 565 13.52 -12.00 9.39
CA ILE A 565 13.95 -11.67 8.02
C ILE A 565 12.97 -10.77 7.26
N SER A 566 11.76 -10.57 7.80
CA SER A 566 10.75 -9.73 7.14
C SER A 566 11.19 -8.26 7.11
N SER A 567 10.98 -7.60 5.96
CA SER A 567 11.23 -6.16 5.78
C SER A 567 9.91 -5.49 5.43
N ARG A 568 9.00 -5.38 6.39
CA ARG A 568 7.61 -5.00 6.13
C ARG A 568 7.46 -3.52 5.83
N TYR A 569 6.77 -3.19 4.73
CA TYR A 569 6.36 -1.83 4.36
C TYR A 569 5.77 -1.07 5.55
N GLU A 570 4.86 -1.70 6.29
CA GLU A 570 4.11 -1.07 7.36
C GLU A 570 5.01 -0.63 8.52
N ALA A 571 6.10 -1.35 8.80
CA ALA A 571 7.02 -1.03 9.88
C ALA A 571 7.76 0.29 9.61
N LEU A 572 8.39 0.41 8.44
CA LEU A 572 9.07 1.66 8.10
C LEU A 572 8.06 2.80 7.93
N ARG A 573 6.91 2.50 7.33
CA ARG A 573 5.90 3.51 7.06
C ARG A 573 5.27 4.06 8.36
N ALA A 574 5.10 3.24 9.39
CA ALA A 574 4.71 3.68 10.73
C ALA A 574 5.83 4.47 11.44
N THR A 575 7.10 4.13 11.20
CA THR A 575 8.23 4.91 11.71
C THR A 575 8.31 6.30 11.09
N ILE A 576 8.04 6.45 9.79
CA ILE A 576 7.95 7.77 9.15
C ILE A 576 6.86 8.61 9.81
N ASP A 577 5.65 8.06 9.95
CA ASP A 577 4.55 8.77 10.62
C ASP A 577 4.93 9.19 12.05
N TRP A 578 5.66 8.33 12.79
CA TRP A 578 6.16 8.66 14.12
C TRP A 578 7.23 9.77 14.12
N VAL A 579 8.12 9.81 13.12
CA VAL A 579 9.09 10.90 12.96
C VAL A 579 8.36 12.23 12.70
N ASP A 580 7.35 12.21 11.84
CA ASP A 580 6.52 13.38 11.55
C ASP A 580 5.75 13.83 12.80
N GLU A 581 5.18 12.91 13.57
CA GLU A 581 4.45 13.23 14.80
C GLU A 581 5.37 13.75 15.91
N LYS A 582 6.47 13.05 16.20
CA LYS A 582 7.36 13.37 17.32
C LYS A 582 8.20 14.61 17.05
N TYR A 583 8.78 14.72 15.86
CA TYR A 583 9.73 15.78 15.53
C TYR A 583 9.12 16.84 14.61
N GLY A 584 7.94 16.64 14.02
CA GLY A 584 7.42 17.56 13.00
C GLY A 584 8.09 17.40 11.63
N GLY A 585 8.76 16.26 11.40
CA GLY A 585 9.37 15.89 10.13
C GLY A 585 10.88 15.61 10.21
N VAL A 586 11.40 15.02 9.13
CA VAL A 586 12.82 14.62 9.03
C VAL A 586 13.78 15.79 9.22
N GLU A 587 13.43 16.99 8.72
CA GLU A 587 14.32 18.14 8.75
C GLU A 587 14.54 18.64 10.17
N ARG A 588 13.49 18.67 11.00
CA ARG A 588 13.62 19.04 12.41
C ARG A 588 14.43 18.00 13.16
N TYR A 589 14.19 16.71 12.91
CA TYR A 589 15.01 15.64 13.48
C TYR A 589 16.51 15.80 13.13
N LEU A 590 16.83 16.08 11.86
CA LEU A 590 18.22 16.26 11.42
C LEU A 590 18.88 17.50 12.05
N ARG A 591 18.14 18.59 12.29
CA ARG A 591 18.67 19.79 12.95
C ARG A 591 18.82 19.59 14.46
N GLU A 592 17.77 19.16 15.13
CA GLU A 592 17.68 19.19 16.59
C GLU A 592 18.32 17.97 17.26
N GLU A 593 18.15 16.77 16.70
CA GLU A 593 18.68 15.53 17.28
C GLU A 593 20.04 15.13 16.69
N VAL A 594 20.21 15.31 15.38
CA VAL A 594 21.48 14.98 14.69
C VAL A 594 22.47 16.15 14.73
N GLY A 595 22.00 17.39 14.85
CA GLY A 595 22.85 18.58 14.89
C GLY A 595 23.44 18.95 13.53
N PHE A 596 22.70 18.71 12.43
CA PHE A 596 23.14 18.98 11.05
C PHE A 596 22.24 20.04 10.38
N GLU A 597 22.84 21.16 9.98
CA GLU A 597 22.11 22.36 9.52
C GLU A 597 22.07 22.53 7.99
N ASP A 598 23.02 21.95 7.26
CA ASP A 598 23.23 22.17 5.81
C ASP A 598 22.32 21.32 4.91
N LEU A 599 21.04 21.17 5.30
CA LEU A 599 20.06 20.28 4.66
C LEU A 599 19.85 20.57 3.18
N GLU A 600 19.72 21.84 2.81
CA GLU A 600 19.44 22.24 1.42
C GLU A 600 20.63 21.99 0.48
N LEU A 601 21.86 22.09 1.01
CA LEU A 601 23.06 21.78 0.25
C LEU A 601 23.11 20.28 -0.07
N VAL A 602 22.87 19.43 0.93
CA VAL A 602 22.79 17.97 0.70
C VAL A 602 21.64 17.63 -0.23
N ARG A 603 20.45 18.24 -0.04
CA ARG A 603 19.29 18.02 -0.93
C ARG A 603 19.64 18.33 -2.39
N ALA A 604 20.30 19.46 -2.65
CA ALA A 604 20.73 19.85 -3.99
C ALA A 604 21.79 18.88 -4.59
N GLN A 605 22.55 18.19 -3.75
CA GLN A 605 23.55 17.21 -4.18
C GLN A 605 22.93 15.83 -4.44
N ILE A 606 21.89 15.42 -3.70
CA ILE A 606 21.28 14.10 -3.85
C ILE A 606 20.08 14.07 -4.81
N VAL A 607 19.58 15.24 -5.24
CA VAL A 607 18.47 15.38 -6.19
C VAL A 607 18.99 15.98 -7.51
N GLU A 608 18.42 15.54 -8.63
CA GLU A 608 18.66 16.10 -9.96
C GLU A 608 17.35 16.34 -10.73
N ASN A 609 17.40 17.20 -11.75
CA ASN A 609 16.28 17.34 -12.68
C ASN A 609 16.19 16.10 -13.57
N MET A 610 14.96 15.61 -13.80
CA MET A 610 14.74 14.58 -14.80
C MET A 610 15.02 15.15 -16.19
N ALA A 611 15.74 14.41 -17.02
CA ALA A 611 15.90 14.78 -18.42
C ALA A 611 14.51 14.84 -19.08
N VAL A 612 14.21 15.94 -19.78
CA VAL A 612 13.00 16.02 -20.61
C VAL A 612 13.14 14.92 -21.65
N GLN A 613 12.29 13.89 -21.56
CA GLN A 613 12.18 12.90 -22.63
C GLN A 613 11.61 13.62 -23.84
N GLY A 614 12.49 13.95 -24.80
CA GLY A 614 12.14 14.55 -26.08
C GLY A 614 11.50 13.57 -27.05
#